data_AF-A0A829H8N9-F1
#
_entry.id   AF-A0A829H8N9-F1
#
_cell.length_a   1.000
_cell.length_b   1.000
_cell.length_c   1.000
_cell.angle_alpha   90.00
_cell.angle_beta   90.00
_cell.angle_gamma   90.00
#
_symmetry.space_group_name_H-M   'P 1'
#
loop_
_entity.id
_entity.type
_entity.pdbx_description
1 polymer ?
#
loop_
_entity_poly.entity_id
_entity_poly.type
_entity_poly.pdbx_seq_one_letter_code
_entity_poly.pdbx_strand_id
1 'polypeptide(L)'
;MTHSVERQDTAIQNQVLATCLLAGRIMIEGGSEMYRVEDTMRRIAVNAGEPQTLVFTTPTGIFASIENQPYIQERPISKRSIDMEKVTRVNQLSRSFAADQI
;
A
#
# COMPACT_ATOMS: atom_id res chain seq x y z
N MET A 1 13.02 -20.12 28.27
CA MET A 1 13.61 -20.01 26.92
C MET A 1 12.56 -19.76 25.84
N THR A 2 11.34 -20.32 25.96
CA THR A 2 10.25 -20.16 24.97
C THR A 2 9.75 -18.71 24.80
N HIS A 3 9.55 -17.97 25.90
CA HIS A 3 9.06 -16.58 25.84
C HIS A 3 10.05 -15.55 25.26
N SER A 4 11.35 -15.84 25.25
CA SER A 4 12.37 -14.97 24.65
C SER A 4 12.42 -15.11 23.13
N VAL A 5 12.09 -16.28 22.59
CA VAL A 5 12.02 -16.55 21.15
C VAL A 5 10.74 -15.93 20.55
N GLU A 6 9.58 -16.15 21.19
CA GLU A 6 8.31 -15.55 20.75
C GLU A 6 8.36 -14.01 20.68
N ARG A 7 9.03 -13.36 21.64
CA ARG A 7 9.22 -11.90 21.63
C ARG A 7 10.10 -11.43 20.48
N GLN A 8 11.09 -12.21 20.10
CA GLN A 8 12.00 -11.86 19.01
C GLN A 8 11.34 -12.05 17.64
N ASP A 9 10.54 -13.11 17.48
CA ASP A 9 9.74 -13.35 16.27
C ASP A 9 8.69 -12.25 16.06
N THR A 10 8.01 -11.84 17.14
CA THR A 10 7.05 -10.72 17.10
C THR A 10 7.72 -9.40 16.69
N ALA A 11 8.95 -9.14 17.15
CA ALA A 11 9.69 -7.94 16.79
C ALA A 11 10.06 -7.92 15.30
N ILE A 12 10.51 -9.06 14.76
CA ILE A 12 10.82 -9.22 13.34
C ILE A 12 9.56 -9.02 12.50
N GLN A 13 8.46 -9.68 12.85
CA GLN A 13 7.16 -9.54 12.20
C GLN A 13 6.66 -8.09 12.15
N ASN A 14 6.78 -7.38 13.27
CA ASN A 14 6.43 -5.97 13.33
C ASN A 14 7.29 -5.11 12.40
N GLN A 15 8.58 -5.43 12.27
CA GLN A 15 9.49 -4.74 11.37
C GLN A 15 9.17 -5.04 9.90
N VAL A 16 8.77 -6.28 9.57
CA VAL A 16 8.29 -6.66 8.24
C VAL A 16 7.04 -5.85 7.87
N LEU A 17 6.02 -5.83 8.74
CA LEU A 17 4.81 -5.05 8.53
C LEU A 17 5.10 -3.55 8.36
N ALA A 18 5.96 -2.98 9.22
CA ALA A 18 6.36 -1.58 9.11
C ALA A 18 7.07 -1.27 7.77
N THR A 19 7.87 -2.22 7.26
CA THR A 19 8.56 -2.10 5.97
C THR A 19 7.56 -2.14 4.81
N CYS A 20 6.61 -3.08 4.84
CA CYS A 20 5.53 -3.15 3.86
C CYS A 20 4.73 -1.84 3.81
N LEU A 21 4.33 -1.34 4.98
CA LEU A 21 3.57 -0.10 5.09
C LEU A 21 4.35 1.13 4.56
N LEU A 22 5.65 1.21 4.82
CA LEU A 22 6.49 2.29 4.30
C LEU A 22 6.61 2.22 2.77
N ALA A 23 6.88 1.03 2.22
CA ALA A 23 6.97 0.83 0.78
C ALA A 23 5.65 1.16 0.10
N GLY A 24 4.54 0.66 0.63
CA GLY A 24 3.22 0.95 0.11
C GLY A 24 2.90 2.44 0.15
N ARG A 25 3.29 3.12 1.25
CA ARG A 25 3.10 4.56 1.38
C ARG A 25 3.84 5.28 0.26
N ILE A 26 5.15 5.08 0.12
CA ILE A 26 5.95 5.71 -0.94
C ILE A 26 5.32 5.48 -2.32
N MET A 27 4.86 4.25 -2.60
CA MET A 27 4.21 3.94 -3.88
C MET A 27 2.91 4.71 -4.10
N ILE A 28 2.01 4.75 -3.11
CA ILE A 28 0.76 5.52 -3.22
C ILE A 28 1.05 7.01 -3.34
N GLU A 29 1.95 7.54 -2.50
CA GLU A 29 2.34 8.95 -2.51
C GLU A 29 2.97 9.34 -3.86
N GLY A 30 3.63 8.42 -4.56
CA GLY A 30 4.15 8.57 -5.92
C GLY A 30 3.13 8.34 -7.04
N GLY A 31 1.85 8.18 -6.73
CA GLY A 31 0.78 8.04 -7.73
C GLY A 31 0.60 6.62 -8.28
N SER A 32 1.21 5.61 -7.66
CA SER A 32 1.03 4.20 -8.09
C SER A 32 -0.42 3.75 -7.96
N GLU A 33 -0.80 2.81 -8.83
CA GLU A 33 -2.08 2.12 -8.75
C GLU A 33 -2.11 1.14 -7.57
N MET A 34 -3.27 1.05 -6.91
CA MET A 34 -3.40 0.31 -5.64
C MET A 34 -3.01 -1.15 -5.74
N TYR A 35 -3.38 -1.87 -6.81
CA TYR A 35 -2.99 -3.27 -6.95
C TYR A 35 -1.46 -3.47 -7.06
N ARG A 36 -0.72 -2.49 -7.60
CA ARG A 36 0.77 -2.55 -7.67
C ARG A 36 1.40 -2.32 -6.32
N VAL A 37 0.76 -1.45 -5.53
CA VAL A 37 1.13 -1.19 -4.13
C VAL A 37 0.97 -2.50 -3.35
N GLU A 38 -0.19 -3.14 -3.45
CA GLU A 38 -0.50 -4.39 -2.75
C GLU A 38 0.42 -5.56 -3.15
N ASP A 39 0.69 -5.75 -4.44
CA ASP A 39 1.64 -6.76 -4.92
C ASP A 39 3.05 -6.54 -4.37
N THR A 40 3.53 -5.29 -4.39
CA THR A 40 4.86 -4.95 -3.89
C THR A 40 4.98 -5.22 -2.40
N MET A 41 3.97 -4.85 -1.63
CA MET A 41 3.91 -5.14 -0.19
C MET A 41 3.90 -6.64 0.09
N ARG A 42 3.10 -7.42 -0.65
CA ARG A 42 3.04 -8.88 -0.50
C ARG A 42 4.39 -9.54 -0.82
N ARG A 43 5.07 -9.10 -1.89
CA ARG A 43 6.39 -9.62 -2.26
C ARG A 43 7.45 -9.34 -1.19
N ILE A 44 7.42 -8.16 -0.57
CA ILE A 44 8.31 -7.83 0.55
C ILE A 44 8.08 -8.81 1.70
N ALA A 45 6.82 -9.00 2.10
CA ALA A 45 6.47 -9.88 3.21
C ALA A 45 6.84 -11.35 2.96
N VAL A 46 6.51 -11.91 1.79
CA VAL A 46 6.84 -13.29 1.42
C VAL A 46 8.35 -13.53 1.48
N ASN A 47 9.16 -12.61 0.93
CA ASN A 47 10.62 -12.75 0.94
C ASN A 47 11.23 -12.54 2.33
N ALA A 48 10.51 -11.88 3.23
CA ALA A 48 10.89 -11.75 4.64
C ALA A 48 10.48 -12.96 5.50
N GLY A 49 9.86 -14.00 4.90
CA GLY A 49 9.41 -15.20 5.61
C GLY A 49 7.98 -15.12 6.14
N GLU A 50 7.21 -14.09 5.76
CA GLU A 50 5.83 -13.85 6.23
C GLU A 50 4.80 -13.99 5.09
N PRO A 51 4.62 -15.19 4.50
CA PRO A 51 3.74 -15.39 3.35
C PRO A 51 2.25 -15.22 3.67
N GLN A 52 1.88 -15.31 4.96
CA GLN A 52 0.51 -15.11 5.44
C GLN A 52 0.20 -13.65 5.74
N THR A 53 0.91 -12.71 5.10
CA THR A 53 0.64 -11.28 5.26
C THR A 53 -0.59 -10.87 4.43
N LEU A 54 -1.56 -10.28 5.09
CA LEU A 54 -2.72 -9.63 4.50
C LEU A 54 -2.42 -8.16 4.32
N VAL A 55 -2.71 -7.62 3.14
CA VAL A 55 -2.53 -6.22 2.79
C VAL A 55 -3.85 -5.69 2.27
N PHE A 56 -4.22 -4.50 2.71
CA PHE A 56 -5.40 -3.78 2.22
C PHE A 56 -5.06 -2.30 2.05
N THR A 57 -5.32 -1.76 0.87
CA THR A 57 -5.01 -0.36 0.56
C THR A 57 -6.26 0.42 0.17
N THR A 58 -6.29 1.67 0.61
CA THR A 58 -7.25 2.68 0.17
C THR A 58 -6.50 3.94 -0.25
N PRO A 59 -7.16 4.88 -0.96
CA PRO A 59 -6.55 6.16 -1.29
C PRO A 59 -5.98 6.94 -0.09
N THR A 60 -6.48 6.68 1.12
CA THR A 60 -6.17 7.45 2.33
C THR A 60 -5.46 6.64 3.41
N GLY A 61 -5.33 5.32 3.24
CA GLY A 61 -4.76 4.46 4.26
C GLY A 61 -4.22 3.16 3.70
N ILE A 62 -3.21 2.64 4.37
CA ILE A 62 -2.62 1.33 4.11
C ILE A 62 -2.70 0.52 5.40
N PHE A 63 -3.11 -0.73 5.27
CA PHE A 63 -3.27 -1.66 6.37
C PHE A 63 -2.52 -2.94 6.05
N ALA A 64 -1.80 -3.48 7.02
CA ALA A 64 -1.09 -4.75 6.90
C ALA A 64 -1.18 -5.55 8.20
N SER A 65 -1.38 -6.86 8.09
CA SER A 65 -1.40 -7.80 9.21
C SER A 65 -0.86 -9.15 8.79
N ILE A 66 -0.55 -10.01 9.76
CA ILE A 66 -0.19 -11.41 9.53
C ILE A 66 -1.34 -12.28 10.01
N GLU A 67 -1.71 -13.32 9.28
CA GLU A 67 -2.76 -14.25 9.72
C GLU A 67 -2.49 -14.77 11.14
N ASN A 68 -3.56 -14.94 11.92
CA ASN A 68 -3.51 -15.38 13.32
C ASN A 68 -2.82 -14.39 14.29
N GLN A 69 -2.52 -13.17 13.86
CA GLN A 69 -2.18 -12.08 14.77
C GLN A 69 -3.40 -11.21 15.12
N PRO A 70 -3.52 -10.76 16.38
CA PRO A 70 -4.69 -9.98 16.82
C PRO A 70 -4.63 -8.50 16.43
N TYR A 71 -3.54 -8.04 15.81
CA TYR A 71 -3.31 -6.63 15.52
C TYR A 71 -3.07 -6.39 14.02
N ILE A 72 -3.54 -5.23 13.56
CA ILE A 72 -3.26 -4.67 12.24
C ILE A 72 -2.35 -3.47 12.48
N GLN A 73 -1.35 -3.28 11.62
CA GLN A 73 -0.62 -2.03 11.55
C GLN A 73 -1.14 -1.17 10.40
N GLU A 74 -1.25 0.12 10.62
CA GLU A 74 -1.75 1.09 9.67
C GLU A 74 -0.76 2.22 9.38
N ARG A 75 -0.81 2.74 8.16
CA ARG A 75 -0.22 4.03 7.81
C ARG A 75 -1.22 4.90 7.08
N PRO A 76 -1.52 6.11 7.58
CA PRO A 76 -2.30 7.07 6.82
C PRO A 76 -1.50 7.60 5.63
N ILE A 77 -2.17 7.78 4.50
CA ILE A 77 -1.64 8.46 3.33
C ILE A 77 -2.09 9.92 3.42
N SER A 78 -1.14 10.80 3.75
CA SER A 78 -1.43 12.23 3.93
C SER A 78 -1.05 13.07 2.71
N LYS A 79 -0.22 12.54 1.79
CA LYS A 79 0.19 13.24 0.56
C LYS A 79 0.15 12.30 -0.64
N ARG A 80 -0.52 12.69 -1.72
CA ARG A 80 -0.48 11.97 -2.99
C ARG A 80 -0.04 12.94 -4.08
N SER A 81 1.08 12.65 -4.73
CA SER A 81 1.53 13.35 -5.94
C SER A 81 1.00 12.56 -7.14
N ILE A 82 0.13 13.18 -7.93
CA ILE A 82 -0.57 12.59 -9.08
C ILE A 82 -0.01 13.20 -10.37
N ASP A 83 0.15 12.39 -11.42
CA ASP A 83 0.61 12.82 -12.75
C ASP A 83 -0.53 13.48 -13.55
N MET A 84 -0.33 14.75 -13.88
CA MET A 84 -1.36 15.70 -14.27
C MET A 84 -1.53 15.84 -15.78
N GLU A 85 -0.56 15.43 -16.59
CA GLU A 85 -0.62 15.68 -18.03
C GLU A 85 -1.71 14.85 -18.72
N LYS A 86 -2.11 13.73 -18.10
CA LYS A 86 -3.04 12.78 -18.71
C LYS A 86 -4.45 12.85 -18.16
N VAL A 87 -4.62 13.21 -16.90
CA VAL A 87 -5.94 13.69 -16.41
C VAL A 87 -6.36 14.92 -17.23
N THR A 88 -5.38 15.73 -17.64
CA THR A 88 -5.58 16.89 -18.53
C THR A 88 -6.13 16.50 -19.91
N ARG A 89 -5.62 15.45 -20.55
CA ARG A 89 -6.16 15.02 -21.86
C ARG A 89 -7.56 14.40 -21.78
N VAL A 90 -7.88 13.67 -20.71
CA VAL A 90 -9.25 13.17 -20.44
C VAL A 90 -10.25 14.33 -20.25
N ASN A 91 -9.84 15.40 -19.57
CA ASN A 91 -10.66 16.61 -19.42
C ASN A 91 -10.80 17.42 -20.71
N GLN A 92 -9.86 17.26 -21.63
CA GLN A 92 -9.93 17.94 -22.92
C GLN A 92 -10.97 17.29 -23.83
N LEU A 93 -10.91 15.98 -24.03
CA LEU A 93 -11.92 15.29 -24.82
C LEU A 93 -13.33 15.36 -24.20
N SER A 94 -13.45 15.37 -22.87
CA SER A 94 -14.74 15.56 -22.20
C SER A 94 -15.41 16.92 -22.51
N ARG A 95 -14.65 18.01 -22.72
CA ARG A 95 -15.16 19.34 -23.11
C ARG A 95 -15.51 19.43 -24.57
N SER A 96 -14.72 18.75 -25.40
CA SER A 96 -15.02 18.60 -26.82
C SER A 96 -16.39 17.92 -27.00
N PHE A 97 -16.72 16.92 -26.18
CA PHE A 97 -17.98 16.18 -26.24
C PHE A 97 -19.21 16.91 -25.66
N ALA A 98 -19.05 17.79 -24.67
CA ALA A 98 -20.19 18.52 -24.08
C ALA A 98 -20.59 19.80 -24.83
N ALA A 99 -19.73 20.26 -25.74
CA ALA A 99 -19.99 21.38 -26.65
C ALA A 99 -20.46 20.91 -28.04
N ASP A 100 -20.74 19.60 -28.19
CA ASP A 100 -21.13 18.92 -29.43
C ASP A 100 -20.16 19.14 -30.61
N GLN A 101 -18.89 19.40 -30.30
CA GLN A 101 -17.84 19.51 -31.32
C GLN A 101 -17.28 18.15 -31.71
N ILE A 102 -17.59 17.16 -30.88
CA ILE A 102 -17.53 15.73 -31.08
C ILE A 102 -18.67 15.12 -30.28
#